data_AF-A0A850BA68-F1
#
_entry.id   AF-A0A850BA68-F1
#
_cell.length_a   1.000
_cell.length_b   1.000
_cell.length_c   1.000
_cell.angle_alpha   90.00
_cell.angle_beta   90.00
_cell.angle_gamma   90.00
#
_symmetry.space_group_name_H-M   'P 1'
#
loop_
_entity.id
_entity.type
_entity.pdbx_description
1 polymer ?
#
loop_
_entity_poly.entity_id
_entity_poly.type
_entity_poly.pdbx_seq_one_letter_code
_entity_poly.pdbx_strand_id
1 'polypeptide(L)'
;MTPIAAVTAFALALASSAPVAISQEKRTMDIREPEQLYRGDLVSFPGPWAFQIGRAHVILVSDQDLKDLSDPDRVLNLSLTFDKQEASLRQLCERAQAAGHRTLILAFDHFFSQYRPGQNRPRELTPDMDEYIERIAAISKFAQQYGIGLELSLLSPLELGPAYSKQSGQSGIWLQYRKGYRDPTTGAYAVQMWRQNRWAHNKGVVTVTPTRVRVFAFRESEVSGTSYRVVPPESIVEISDTAIVTPMDGEKPDSPMHRILVRGEGRTDLASHNRILAVQEYRTPEMDYFSPDALPYMKRLLDKYAAAGVKLNGLYADEMHIQQDWNYFGHHDNGEFAMRYVTPSLSRLYAERYGAEYSDLAKYMVYFAYGQEDWASNVTAKDGVMHVFGSSPEDIRRTALFRARYYRLLQDGVTDLFVDAKRYAEKLAGHRLESRAHATWAESPTIDRWRTGSDRMYRHAYEYTSNFVWSNTVHQAASACYDYFKWGDFLTGNGNDHAECGWLDRNYVGLALACSTGILNDVPYSYGAHWGMPDAVSHRRMALVNTFGAAGSPLWGLVQDMQHRDVDVLMLYPMDL
;
A
#
# COMPACT_ATOMS: atom_id res chain seq x y z
N MET A 1 -57.69 8.05 51.43
CA MET A 1 -58.65 6.94 51.26
C MET A 1 -58.24 6.14 50.03
N THR A 2 -57.51 5.05 50.24
CA THR A 2 -57.58 3.79 49.46
C THR A 2 -58.57 2.86 50.18
N PRO A 3 -59.00 1.66 49.66
CA PRO A 3 -58.67 0.91 48.43
C PRO A 3 -59.97 0.47 47.65
N ILE A 4 -60.00 -0.30 46.54
CA ILE A 4 -59.71 -1.74 46.26
C ILE A 4 -59.85 -1.92 44.72
N ALA A 5 -58.82 -2.22 43.93
CA ALA A 5 -58.30 -3.52 43.45
C ALA A 5 -59.18 -4.30 42.42
N ALA A 6 -58.68 -4.45 41.18
CA ALA A 6 -58.45 -5.74 40.49
C ALA A 6 -57.90 -5.56 39.04
N VAL A 7 -56.60 -5.86 38.90
CA VAL A 7 -55.95 -6.72 37.87
C VAL A 7 -56.54 -6.76 36.45
N THR A 8 -55.81 -6.26 35.45
CA THR A 8 -55.63 -6.96 34.16
C THR A 8 -54.29 -6.56 33.52
N ALA A 9 -53.60 -7.55 32.99
CA ALA A 9 -52.20 -7.58 32.60
C ALA A 9 -51.86 -6.75 31.34
N PHE A 10 -50.76 -6.01 31.39
CA PHE A 10 -50.04 -5.53 30.20
C PHE A 10 -48.93 -6.54 29.90
N ALA A 11 -49.17 -7.42 28.94
CA ALA A 11 -48.15 -8.32 28.41
C ALA A 11 -47.24 -7.53 27.46
N LEU A 12 -46.00 -7.28 27.91
CA LEU A 12 -44.89 -6.97 27.01
C LEU A 12 -44.63 -8.20 26.14
N ALA A 13 -44.89 -8.08 24.85
CA ALA A 13 -44.43 -9.04 23.86
C ALA A 13 -42.90 -8.91 23.70
N LEU A 14 -42.16 -9.62 24.55
CA LEU A 14 -40.77 -10.01 24.32
C LEU A 14 -40.75 -11.05 23.18
N ALA A 15 -40.89 -10.57 21.95
CA ALA A 15 -40.60 -11.35 20.76
C ALA A 15 -39.09 -11.32 20.53
N SER A 16 -38.42 -12.34 21.06
CA SER A 16 -37.22 -13.00 20.53
C SER A 16 -36.57 -12.35 19.29
N SER A 17 -35.81 -11.27 19.50
CA SER A 17 -34.68 -10.96 18.63
C SER A 17 -33.52 -11.83 19.10
N ALA A 18 -33.45 -13.05 18.56
CA ALA A 18 -32.23 -13.83 18.63
C ALA A 18 -31.07 -12.94 18.14
N PRO A 19 -29.96 -12.83 18.88
CA PRO A 19 -28.79 -12.16 18.33
C PRO A 19 -28.42 -12.95 17.08
N VAL A 20 -28.38 -12.27 15.93
CA VAL A 20 -27.68 -12.78 14.76
C VAL A 20 -26.25 -12.97 15.23
N ALA A 21 -25.93 -14.20 15.62
CA ALA A 21 -24.57 -14.64 15.81
C ALA A 21 -23.88 -14.44 14.47
N ILE A 22 -23.20 -13.31 14.33
CA ILE A 22 -22.09 -13.17 13.41
C ILE A 22 -21.25 -14.41 13.69
N SER A 23 -21.12 -15.29 12.70
CA SER A 23 -20.26 -16.44 12.83
C SER A 23 -18.85 -15.91 13.09
N GLN A 24 -18.45 -15.90 14.36
CA GLN A 24 -17.05 -16.11 14.68
C GLN A 24 -16.75 -17.48 14.08
N GLU A 25 -16.26 -17.48 12.84
CA GLU A 25 -15.44 -18.59 12.40
C GLU A 25 -14.46 -18.82 13.54
N LYS A 26 -14.55 -20.00 14.15
CA LYS A 26 -13.51 -20.49 15.03
C LYS A 26 -12.21 -20.33 14.25
N ARG A 27 -11.41 -19.31 14.53
CA ARG A 27 -9.98 -19.33 14.29
C ARG A 27 -9.54 -20.60 14.99
N THR A 28 -9.38 -21.68 14.23
CA THR A 28 -8.56 -22.82 14.67
C THR A 28 -7.31 -22.18 15.26
N MET A 29 -7.01 -22.46 16.53
CA MET A 29 -5.75 -22.04 17.13
C MET A 29 -4.66 -22.67 16.27
N ASP A 30 -4.23 -21.94 15.25
CA ASP A 30 -3.22 -22.37 14.32
C ASP A 30 -1.97 -22.57 15.17
N ILE A 31 -1.43 -23.79 15.16
CA ILE A 31 -0.20 -24.10 15.90
C ILE A 31 0.88 -23.25 15.23
N ARG A 32 1.16 -22.10 15.84
CA ARG A 32 2.20 -21.19 15.36
C ARG A 32 3.56 -21.74 15.75
N GLU A 33 4.54 -21.48 14.90
CA GLU A 33 5.93 -21.79 15.20
C GLU A 33 6.35 -21.10 16.52
N PRO A 34 7.31 -21.68 17.26
CA PRO A 34 7.77 -21.09 18.51
C PRO A 34 8.44 -19.74 18.24
N GLU A 35 8.40 -18.86 19.24
CA GLU A 35 9.22 -17.64 19.21
C GLU A 35 10.71 -18.01 19.17
N GLN A 36 11.50 -17.25 18.40
CA GLN A 36 12.96 -17.32 18.44
C GLN A 36 13.48 -16.65 19.73
N LEU A 37 13.21 -17.27 20.87
CA LEU A 37 13.51 -16.68 22.18
C LEU A 37 15.02 -16.58 22.40
N TYR A 38 15.52 -15.36 22.52
CA TYR A 38 16.90 -15.16 22.95
C TYR A 38 17.03 -15.39 24.47
N ARG A 39 17.92 -16.32 24.85
CA ARG A 39 18.33 -16.58 26.23
C ARG A 39 19.84 -16.39 26.34
N GLY A 40 20.25 -15.43 27.16
CA GLY A 40 21.59 -15.39 27.73
C GLY A 40 21.67 -16.22 29.00
N ASP A 41 22.80 -16.17 29.69
CA ASP A 41 23.03 -16.98 30.90
C ASP A 41 22.13 -16.55 32.08
N LEU A 42 21.73 -15.28 32.12
CA LEU A 42 20.98 -14.67 33.24
C LEU A 42 19.64 -14.05 32.84
N VAL A 43 19.42 -13.75 31.56
CA VAL A 43 18.24 -13.02 31.08
C VAL A 43 17.73 -13.62 29.78
N SER A 44 16.42 -13.54 29.56
CA SER A 44 15.79 -13.86 28.28
C SER A 44 14.97 -12.68 27.77
N PHE A 45 14.80 -12.58 26.45
CA PHE A 45 14.10 -11.48 25.78
C PHE A 45 12.85 -11.99 25.06
N PRO A 46 11.77 -12.34 25.78
CA PRO A 46 10.53 -12.80 25.18
C PRO A 46 9.66 -11.64 24.69
N GLY A 47 8.86 -11.90 23.67
CA GLY A 47 7.84 -11.01 23.14
C GLY A 47 8.38 -9.59 22.85
N PRO A 48 7.79 -8.53 23.43
CA PRO A 48 8.23 -7.15 23.18
C PRO A 48 9.71 -6.90 23.51
N TRP A 49 10.29 -7.64 24.45
CA TRP A 49 11.70 -7.46 24.84
C TRP A 49 12.68 -7.81 23.72
N ALA A 50 12.30 -8.67 22.76
CA ALA A 50 13.12 -8.97 21.59
C ALA A 50 13.45 -7.72 20.74
N PHE A 51 12.61 -6.67 20.83
CA PHE A 51 12.83 -5.39 20.17
C PHE A 51 13.99 -4.58 20.78
N GLN A 52 14.45 -4.90 22.00
CA GLN A 52 15.61 -4.29 22.65
C GLN A 52 16.95 -4.89 22.20
N ILE A 53 16.91 -6.02 21.47
CA ILE A 53 18.13 -6.63 20.93
C ILE A 53 18.63 -5.77 19.77
N GLY A 54 19.85 -5.26 19.91
CA GLY A 54 20.49 -4.44 18.88
C GLY A 54 20.73 -5.21 17.57
N ARG A 55 20.74 -4.45 16.47
CA ARG A 55 20.94 -4.98 15.11
C ARG A 55 21.97 -4.13 14.37
N ALA A 56 22.70 -4.75 13.44
CA ALA A 56 23.40 -4.02 12.40
C ALA A 56 22.48 -3.83 11.20
N HIS A 57 22.71 -2.79 10.39
CA HIS A 57 21.93 -2.52 9.20
C HIS A 57 22.83 -2.16 8.02
N VAL A 58 22.43 -2.60 6.83
CA VAL A 58 22.97 -2.17 5.55
C VAL A 58 21.79 -1.85 4.64
N ILE A 59 21.78 -0.62 4.15
CA ILE A 59 20.85 -0.18 3.12
C ILE A 59 21.61 -0.09 1.80
N LEU A 60 21.15 -0.88 0.84
CA LEU A 60 21.62 -0.90 -0.54
C LEU A 60 20.85 0.15 -1.34
N VAL A 61 21.54 0.91 -2.18
CA VAL A 61 20.89 1.89 -3.08
C VAL A 61 21.12 1.57 -4.56
N SER A 62 21.92 0.55 -4.84
CA SER A 62 22.22 0.06 -6.19
C SER A 62 22.55 -1.43 -6.23
N ASP A 63 22.42 -2.06 -7.40
CA ASP A 63 22.87 -3.44 -7.62
C ASP A 63 24.39 -3.60 -7.43
N GLN A 64 25.15 -2.53 -7.66
CA GLN A 64 26.59 -2.54 -7.43
C GLN A 64 26.90 -2.70 -5.94
N ASP A 65 26.12 -2.08 -5.05
CA ASP A 65 26.30 -2.28 -3.60
C ASP A 65 26.10 -3.75 -3.23
N LEU A 66 25.08 -4.42 -3.78
CA LEU A 66 24.86 -5.85 -3.53
C LEU A 66 26.02 -6.72 -4.03
N LYS A 67 26.52 -6.41 -5.23
CA LYS A 67 27.66 -7.11 -5.85
C LYS A 67 28.93 -6.91 -5.03
N ASP A 68 29.23 -5.68 -4.65
CA ASP A 68 30.43 -5.33 -3.86
C ASP A 68 30.35 -5.88 -2.44
N LEU A 69 29.18 -5.86 -1.79
CA LEU A 69 29.00 -6.40 -0.43
C LEU A 69 29.19 -7.92 -0.36
N SER A 70 29.07 -8.62 -1.50
CA SER A 70 29.36 -10.07 -1.58
C SER A 70 30.86 -10.39 -1.45
N ASP A 71 31.74 -9.40 -1.63
CA ASP A 71 33.13 -9.46 -1.19
C ASP A 71 33.22 -8.93 0.26
N PRO A 72 33.52 -9.78 1.24
CA PRO A 72 33.43 -9.40 2.65
C PRO A 72 34.43 -8.33 3.08
N ASP A 73 35.50 -8.13 2.31
CA ASP A 73 36.59 -7.20 2.60
C ASP A 73 36.48 -5.90 1.81
N ARG A 74 35.58 -5.85 0.82
CA ARG A 74 35.28 -4.64 0.06
C ARG A 74 34.64 -3.60 0.97
N VAL A 75 35.20 -2.39 0.98
CA VAL A 75 34.65 -1.24 1.73
C VAL A 75 33.64 -0.51 0.86
N LEU A 76 32.42 -0.33 1.38
CA LEU A 76 31.33 0.38 0.71
C LEU A 76 31.05 1.72 1.41
N ASN A 77 30.51 2.67 0.65
CA ASN A 77 29.86 3.84 1.21
C ASN A 77 28.45 3.46 1.68
N LEU A 78 28.23 3.48 2.99
CA LEU A 78 26.99 3.09 3.66
C LEU A 78 26.26 4.28 4.27
N SER A 79 26.60 5.51 3.85
CA SER A 79 26.04 6.74 4.42
C SER A 79 24.52 6.79 4.26
N LEU A 80 23.82 7.15 5.32
CA LEU A 80 22.37 7.40 5.35
C LEU A 80 22.04 8.87 5.69
N THR A 81 23.07 9.67 5.94
CA THR A 81 23.03 11.10 6.20
C THR A 81 24.20 11.75 5.46
N PHE A 82 24.39 13.06 5.63
CA PHE A 82 25.56 13.76 5.10
C PHE A 82 26.88 13.36 5.78
N ASP A 83 26.82 12.68 6.93
CA ASP A 83 28.00 12.14 7.59
C ASP A 83 28.44 10.86 6.91
N LYS A 84 29.67 10.89 6.38
CA LYS A 84 30.22 9.77 5.63
C LYS A 84 30.42 8.56 6.53
N GLN A 85 29.81 7.44 6.18
CA GLN A 85 29.98 6.15 6.83
C GLN A 85 30.49 5.13 5.81
N GLU A 86 31.64 4.53 6.08
CA GLU A 86 32.26 3.52 5.23
C GLU A 86 32.60 2.27 6.03
N ALA A 87 32.24 1.10 5.52
CA ALA A 87 32.60 -0.18 6.13
C ALA A 87 32.53 -1.33 5.12
N SER A 88 33.27 -2.40 5.40
CA SER A 88 33.06 -3.70 4.75
C SER A 88 32.08 -4.58 5.53
N LEU A 89 31.58 -5.64 4.90
CA LEU A 89 30.74 -6.65 5.57
C LEU A 89 31.47 -7.26 6.78
N ARG A 90 32.78 -7.53 6.67
CA ARG A 90 33.61 -8.00 7.79
C ARG A 90 33.56 -7.05 8.98
N GLN A 91 33.84 -5.77 8.75
CA GLN A 91 33.84 -4.76 9.82
C GLN A 91 32.46 -4.58 10.45
N LEU A 92 31.39 -4.76 9.68
CA LEU A 92 30.02 -4.75 10.21
C LEU A 92 29.76 -5.98 11.10
N CYS A 93 30.10 -7.17 10.64
CA CYS A 93 29.93 -8.41 11.41
C CYS A 93 30.76 -8.43 12.70
N GLU A 94 32.02 -7.97 12.66
CA GLU A 94 32.88 -7.87 13.84
C GLU A 94 32.32 -6.90 14.88
N ARG A 95 31.86 -5.72 14.46
CA ARG A 95 31.22 -4.75 15.36
C ARG A 95 29.90 -5.29 15.92
N ALA A 96 29.09 -5.93 15.08
CA ALA A 96 27.83 -6.53 15.48
C ALA A 96 28.05 -7.64 16.52
N GLN A 97 29.00 -8.54 16.28
CA GLN A 97 29.35 -9.59 17.23
C GLN A 97 29.87 -9.01 18.55
N ALA A 98 30.76 -8.02 18.50
CA ALA A 98 31.28 -7.35 19.69
C ALA A 98 30.18 -6.64 20.51
N ALA A 99 29.14 -6.12 19.84
CA ALA A 99 27.97 -5.52 20.47
C ALA A 99 26.91 -6.55 20.92
N GLY A 100 27.13 -7.85 20.69
CA GLY A 100 26.16 -8.91 20.99
C GLY A 100 24.95 -8.97 20.04
N HIS A 101 25.00 -8.25 18.92
CA HIS A 101 23.98 -8.31 17.88
C HIS A 101 24.01 -9.67 17.18
N ARG A 102 22.83 -10.15 16.79
CA ARG A 102 22.67 -11.44 16.09
C ARG A 102 22.05 -11.32 14.71
N THR A 103 21.67 -10.10 14.33
CA THR A 103 20.92 -9.84 13.11
C THR A 103 21.57 -8.70 12.36
N LEU A 104 21.76 -8.93 11.06
CA LEU A 104 22.08 -7.92 10.07
C LEU A 104 20.83 -7.68 9.21
N ILE A 105 20.27 -6.47 9.29
CA ILE A 105 19.24 -6.02 8.36
C ILE A 105 19.91 -5.69 7.04
N LEU A 106 19.41 -6.27 5.96
CA LEU A 106 19.83 -5.97 4.59
C LEU A 106 18.60 -5.66 3.75
N ALA A 107 18.47 -4.39 3.37
CA ALA A 107 17.32 -3.89 2.61
C ALA A 107 17.76 -2.97 1.48
N PHE A 108 16.93 -2.86 0.45
CA PHE A 108 17.11 -1.89 -0.62
C PHE A 108 16.23 -0.67 -0.35
N ASP A 109 16.83 0.52 -0.41
CA ASP A 109 16.10 1.77 -0.33
C ASP A 109 16.78 2.89 -1.13
N HIS A 110 16.16 3.21 -2.26
CA HIS A 110 16.58 4.22 -3.22
C HIS A 110 16.59 5.63 -2.65
N PHE A 111 15.83 5.91 -1.58
CA PHE A 111 15.79 7.22 -0.94
C PHE A 111 17.19 7.69 -0.53
N PHE A 112 18.01 6.77 0.00
CA PHE A 112 19.34 7.09 0.52
C PHE A 112 20.39 7.33 -0.57
N SER A 113 20.05 7.12 -1.85
CA SER A 113 20.94 7.45 -2.98
C SER A 113 21.35 8.92 -3.02
N GLN A 114 20.52 9.82 -2.45
CA GLN A 114 20.83 11.24 -2.32
C GLN A 114 22.09 11.53 -1.49
N TYR A 115 22.46 10.63 -0.57
CA TYR A 115 23.68 10.73 0.25
C TYR A 115 24.89 10.03 -0.41
N ARG A 116 24.70 9.40 -1.57
CA ARG A 116 25.70 8.57 -2.26
C ARG A 116 25.74 8.91 -3.77
N PRO A 117 26.22 10.11 -4.13
CA PRO A 117 26.19 10.58 -5.52
C PRO A 117 26.95 9.64 -6.46
N GLY A 118 26.40 9.44 -7.67
CA GLY A 118 26.99 8.58 -8.71
C GLY A 118 26.41 7.17 -8.80
N GLN A 119 25.48 6.80 -7.92
CA GLN A 119 24.84 5.48 -7.89
C GLN A 119 23.45 5.44 -8.55
N ASN A 120 23.13 6.42 -9.40
CA ASN A 120 21.83 6.58 -10.05
C ASN A 120 21.68 5.65 -11.27
N ARG A 121 21.53 4.35 -11.04
CA ARG A 121 21.21 3.37 -12.08
C ARG A 121 19.90 2.66 -11.75
N PRO A 122 19.07 2.34 -12.77
CA PRO A 122 17.92 1.48 -12.57
C PRO A 122 18.35 0.15 -11.95
N ARG A 123 17.51 -0.37 -11.05
CA ARG A 123 17.71 -1.66 -10.41
C ARG A 123 17.32 -2.78 -11.38
N GLU A 124 18.19 -3.77 -11.51
CA GLU A 124 17.98 -4.96 -12.35
C GLU A 124 17.85 -6.23 -11.50
N LEU A 125 18.45 -6.26 -10.31
CA LEU A 125 18.40 -7.42 -9.40
C LEU A 125 17.32 -7.27 -8.32
N THR A 126 16.30 -8.12 -8.38
CA THR A 126 15.21 -8.20 -7.39
C THR A 126 15.25 -9.48 -6.56
N PRO A 127 14.61 -9.51 -5.36
CA PRO A 127 14.68 -10.64 -4.44
C PRO A 127 14.17 -11.97 -5.01
N ASP A 128 13.42 -11.92 -6.10
CA ASP A 128 12.80 -13.06 -6.78
C ASP A 128 13.68 -13.68 -7.88
N MET A 129 14.89 -13.15 -8.11
CA MET A 129 15.86 -13.64 -9.11
C MET A 129 16.94 -14.55 -8.51
N ASP A 130 17.33 -15.59 -9.25
CA ASP A 130 18.36 -16.55 -8.81
C ASP A 130 19.72 -15.87 -8.56
N GLU A 131 20.16 -14.93 -9.40
CA GLU A 131 21.41 -14.19 -9.17
C GLU A 131 21.38 -13.37 -7.87
N TYR A 132 20.23 -12.77 -7.51
CA TYR A 132 20.09 -12.05 -6.24
C TYR A 132 20.22 -13.02 -5.06
N ILE A 133 19.57 -14.18 -5.15
CA ILE A 133 19.62 -15.23 -4.11
C ILE A 133 21.06 -15.70 -3.90
N GLU A 134 21.83 -15.92 -4.96
CA GLU A 134 23.25 -16.32 -4.88
C GLU A 134 24.09 -15.29 -4.10
N ARG A 135 23.87 -13.99 -4.33
CA ARG A 135 24.58 -12.91 -3.63
C ARG A 135 24.20 -12.87 -2.15
N ILE A 136 22.90 -12.95 -1.84
CA ILE A 136 22.42 -13.00 -0.46
C ILE A 136 22.94 -14.24 0.27
N ALA A 137 23.01 -15.39 -0.41
CA ALA A 137 23.56 -16.62 0.15
C ALA A 137 25.04 -16.47 0.52
N ALA A 138 25.84 -15.81 -0.33
CA ALA A 138 27.24 -15.52 -0.02
C ALA A 138 27.38 -14.60 1.22
N ILE A 139 26.60 -13.53 1.28
CA ILE A 139 26.57 -12.61 2.44
C ILE A 139 26.14 -13.34 3.71
N SER A 140 25.06 -14.12 3.64
CA SER A 140 24.54 -14.94 4.74
C SER A 140 25.58 -15.93 5.25
N LYS A 141 26.23 -16.68 4.35
CA LYS A 141 27.26 -17.66 4.70
C LYS A 141 28.43 -17.02 5.45
N PHE A 142 28.82 -15.81 5.05
CA PHE A 142 29.87 -15.07 5.75
C PHE A 142 29.41 -14.55 7.12
N ALA A 143 28.25 -13.89 7.20
CA ALA A 143 27.69 -13.38 8.45
C ALA A 143 27.48 -14.48 9.51
N GLN A 144 27.09 -15.68 9.08
CA GLN A 144 26.91 -16.84 9.96
C GLN A 144 28.18 -17.25 10.72
N GLN A 145 29.38 -16.98 10.18
CA GLN A 145 30.66 -17.25 10.88
C GLN A 145 30.80 -16.41 12.16
N TYR A 146 30.08 -15.29 12.23
CA TYR A 146 30.01 -14.40 13.38
C TYR A 146 28.79 -14.66 14.28
N GLY A 147 28.00 -15.71 13.97
CA GLY A 147 26.74 -16.01 14.66
C GLY A 147 25.56 -15.13 14.24
N ILE A 148 25.70 -14.41 13.12
CA ILE A 148 24.72 -13.43 12.64
C ILE A 148 23.81 -14.07 11.58
N GLY A 149 22.50 -13.88 11.72
CA GLY A 149 21.49 -14.16 10.69
C GLY A 149 21.02 -12.87 10.01
N LEU A 150 20.21 -13.00 8.96
CA LEU A 150 19.74 -11.89 8.15
C LEU A 150 18.27 -11.54 8.45
N GLU A 151 17.97 -10.25 8.39
CA GLU A 151 16.63 -9.71 8.29
C GLU A 151 16.49 -9.03 6.92
N LEU A 152 15.63 -9.57 6.06
CA LEU A 152 15.61 -9.23 4.63
C LEU A 152 14.29 -8.60 4.19
N SER A 153 14.38 -7.67 3.23
CA SER A 153 13.24 -7.21 2.43
C SER A 153 12.87 -8.23 1.34
N LEU A 154 12.55 -9.45 1.77
CA LEU A 154 12.28 -10.59 0.88
C LEU A 154 10.80 -10.67 0.47
N LEU A 155 9.90 -10.41 1.42
CA LEU A 155 8.46 -10.45 1.21
C LEU A 155 7.91 -9.03 1.17
N SER A 156 8.30 -8.26 0.15
CA SER A 156 7.81 -6.90 -0.11
C SER A 156 7.12 -6.83 -1.49
N PRO A 157 5.86 -6.36 -1.60
CA PRO A 157 5.14 -6.37 -2.87
C PRO A 157 5.86 -5.60 -3.99
N LEU A 158 6.45 -4.45 -3.67
CA LEU A 158 7.17 -3.58 -4.61
C LEU A 158 8.47 -4.19 -5.17
N GLU A 159 8.98 -5.26 -4.56
CA GLU A 159 10.23 -5.90 -4.98
C GLU A 159 10.01 -7.20 -5.75
N LEU A 160 8.84 -7.81 -5.61
CA LEU A 160 8.52 -9.11 -6.22
C LEU A 160 7.76 -8.92 -7.54
N GLY A 161 8.17 -9.66 -8.58
CA GLY A 161 7.43 -9.68 -9.83
C GLY A 161 8.26 -9.84 -11.10
N PRO A 162 9.47 -9.25 -11.25
CA PRO A 162 10.23 -9.39 -12.48
C PRO A 162 10.56 -10.84 -12.87
N ALA A 163 10.98 -11.69 -11.93
CA ALA A 163 11.23 -13.10 -12.22
C ALA A 163 9.93 -13.91 -12.31
N TYR A 164 8.94 -13.57 -11.49
CA TYR A 164 7.59 -14.15 -11.59
C TYR A 164 7.03 -13.99 -13.00
N SER A 165 7.11 -12.78 -13.56
CA SER A 165 6.57 -12.46 -14.88
C SER A 165 7.30 -13.19 -16.00
N LYS A 166 8.63 -13.29 -15.91
CA LYS A 166 9.43 -14.08 -16.86
C LYS A 166 9.05 -15.57 -16.84
N GLN A 167 8.70 -16.12 -15.68
CA GLN A 167 8.38 -17.54 -15.52
C GLN A 167 6.92 -17.88 -15.88
N SER A 168 5.97 -17.05 -15.47
CA SER A 168 4.54 -17.32 -15.60
C SER A 168 3.89 -16.63 -16.81
N GLY A 169 4.49 -15.57 -17.35
CA GLY A 169 3.87 -14.65 -18.31
C GLY A 169 2.83 -13.71 -17.69
N GLN A 170 2.53 -13.87 -16.39
CA GLN A 170 1.58 -13.05 -15.64
C GLN A 170 2.30 -11.87 -14.96
N SER A 171 1.56 -10.81 -14.65
CA SER A 171 2.11 -9.61 -14.01
C SER A 171 0.95 -8.75 -13.50
N GLY A 172 1.25 -7.77 -12.67
CA GLY A 172 0.31 -6.73 -12.28
C GLY A 172 -0.18 -5.96 -13.51
N ILE A 173 -1.45 -5.58 -13.49
CA ILE A 173 -2.08 -4.75 -14.50
C ILE A 173 -2.69 -3.53 -13.83
N TRP A 174 -2.34 -2.36 -14.32
CA TRP A 174 -2.97 -1.10 -13.91
C TRP A 174 -3.90 -0.60 -15.01
N LEU A 175 -5.09 -0.15 -14.62
CA LEU A 175 -6.05 0.52 -15.49
C LEU A 175 -6.06 2.00 -15.17
N GLN A 176 -5.76 2.83 -16.18
CA GLN A 176 -6.01 4.26 -16.13
C GLN A 176 -7.28 4.60 -16.88
N TYR A 177 -8.14 5.44 -16.33
CA TYR A 177 -9.41 5.78 -16.99
C TYR A 177 -9.62 7.28 -17.16
N ARG A 178 -10.28 7.64 -18.27
CA ARG A 178 -10.71 9.00 -18.57
C ARG A 178 -12.06 9.00 -19.30
N LYS A 179 -13.04 9.72 -18.75
CA LYS A 179 -14.34 10.00 -19.37
C LYS A 179 -14.20 11.07 -20.44
N GLY A 180 -15.04 11.02 -21.47
CA GLY A 180 -15.20 12.13 -22.41
C GLY A 180 -16.51 12.11 -23.17
N TYR A 181 -16.71 13.16 -23.97
CA TYR A 181 -17.86 13.31 -24.84
C TYR A 181 -17.74 12.46 -26.11
N ARG A 182 -18.88 11.93 -26.55
CA ARG A 182 -19.05 11.30 -27.85
C ARG A 182 -20.18 11.96 -28.61
N ASP A 183 -19.91 12.35 -29.84
CA ASP A 183 -20.91 12.93 -30.73
C ASP A 183 -21.99 11.88 -31.05
N PRO A 184 -23.27 12.14 -30.73
CA PRO A 184 -24.35 11.17 -30.94
C PRO A 184 -24.71 10.96 -32.42
N THR A 185 -24.32 11.88 -33.31
CA THR A 185 -24.63 11.85 -34.74
C THR A 185 -23.55 11.10 -35.53
N THR A 186 -22.28 11.45 -35.30
CA THR A 186 -21.14 10.87 -36.04
C THR A 186 -20.47 9.73 -35.29
N GLY A 187 -20.68 9.66 -33.97
CA GLY A 187 -19.95 8.77 -33.08
C GLY A 187 -18.52 9.19 -32.80
N ALA A 188 -18.10 10.38 -33.27
CA ALA A 188 -16.77 10.91 -33.06
C ALA A 188 -16.50 11.19 -31.57
N TYR A 189 -15.31 10.86 -31.10
CA TYR A 189 -14.83 11.19 -29.77
C TYR A 189 -13.33 11.50 -29.79
N ALA A 190 -12.89 12.30 -28.82
CA ALA A 190 -11.51 12.70 -28.65
C ALA A 190 -11.26 13.03 -27.19
N VAL A 191 -10.34 12.30 -26.55
CA VAL A 191 -10.01 12.46 -25.12
C VAL A 191 -8.50 12.47 -24.96
N GLN A 192 -8.01 13.43 -24.19
CA GLN A 192 -6.60 13.49 -23.80
C GLN A 192 -6.40 12.77 -22.47
N MET A 193 -5.32 12.00 -22.38
CA MET A 193 -4.91 11.30 -21.15
C MET A 193 -3.42 11.51 -20.92
N TRP A 194 -3.01 11.53 -19.65
CA TRP A 194 -1.60 11.49 -19.31
C TRP A 194 -1.11 10.05 -19.19
N ARG A 195 -0.55 9.50 -20.26
CA ARG A 195 -0.01 8.15 -20.26
C ARG A 195 1.22 8.04 -19.35
N GLN A 196 1.22 7.04 -18.48
CA GLN A 196 2.28 6.77 -17.52
C GLN A 196 3.43 6.01 -18.19
N ASN A 197 4.67 6.43 -17.95
CA ASN A 197 5.87 5.73 -18.42
C ASN A 197 6.70 5.15 -17.27
N ARG A 198 6.80 5.89 -16.17
CA ARG A 198 7.76 5.58 -15.11
C ARG A 198 7.32 6.13 -13.77
N TRP A 199 7.36 5.28 -12.75
CA TRP A 199 7.07 5.60 -11.36
C TRP A 199 8.34 5.36 -10.52
N ALA A 200 8.45 5.98 -9.35
CA ALA A 200 9.58 5.92 -8.45
C ALA A 200 9.12 5.78 -6.99
N HIS A 201 9.72 4.83 -6.30
CA HIS A 201 9.45 4.49 -4.92
C HIS A 201 10.72 4.13 -4.15
N ASN A 202 10.58 3.78 -2.86
CA ASN A 202 11.69 3.37 -2.02
C ASN A 202 12.48 2.19 -2.62
N LYS A 203 11.86 1.30 -3.39
CA LYS A 203 12.60 0.17 -4.02
C LYS A 203 13.27 0.50 -5.35
N GLY A 204 13.12 1.75 -5.81
CA GLY A 204 13.73 2.27 -7.02
C GLY A 204 12.71 2.76 -8.04
N VAL A 205 13.19 2.93 -9.25
CA VAL A 205 12.43 3.46 -10.38
C VAL A 205 11.91 2.31 -11.23
N VAL A 206 10.61 2.26 -11.47
CA VAL A 206 9.94 1.22 -12.26
C VAL A 206 9.37 1.77 -13.56
N THR A 207 9.44 0.96 -14.61
CA THR A 207 8.82 1.28 -15.91
C THR A 207 7.43 0.67 -15.98
N VAL A 208 6.48 1.46 -16.46
CA VAL A 208 5.09 1.06 -16.66
C VAL A 208 4.87 0.94 -18.17
N THR A 209 4.50 -0.26 -18.64
CA THR A 209 4.45 -0.55 -20.08
C THR A 209 3.00 -0.49 -20.59
N PRO A 210 2.62 0.49 -21.44
CA PRO A 210 1.27 0.53 -22.01
C PRO A 210 1.04 -0.69 -22.92
N THR A 211 -0.09 -1.37 -22.77
CA THR A 211 -0.41 -2.57 -23.56
C THR A 211 -1.49 -2.31 -24.60
N ARG A 212 -2.62 -1.73 -24.18
CA ARG A 212 -3.75 -1.39 -25.06
C ARG A 212 -4.63 -0.32 -24.46
N VAL A 213 -5.46 0.30 -25.30
CA VAL A 213 -6.56 1.18 -24.87
C VAL A 213 -7.87 0.48 -25.19
N ARG A 214 -8.77 0.40 -24.21
CA ARG A 214 -10.15 -0.02 -24.40
C ARG A 214 -11.05 1.20 -24.31
N VAL A 215 -12.09 1.24 -25.13
CA VAL A 215 -13.05 2.36 -25.15
C VAL A 215 -14.45 1.82 -24.97
N PHE A 216 -15.19 2.39 -24.03
CA PHE A 216 -16.55 2.00 -23.73
C PHE A 216 -17.50 3.18 -23.96
N ALA A 217 -18.45 3.04 -24.86
CA ALA A 217 -19.53 4.00 -25.04
C ALA A 217 -20.64 3.74 -24.02
N PHE A 218 -21.23 4.80 -23.48
CA PHE A 218 -22.37 4.70 -22.57
C PHE A 218 -23.28 5.93 -22.68
N ARG A 219 -24.47 5.80 -22.10
CA ARG A 219 -25.41 6.90 -21.89
C ARG A 219 -25.52 7.17 -20.41
N GLU A 220 -25.82 8.41 -20.04
CA GLU A 220 -26.02 8.79 -18.64
C GLU A 220 -27.25 9.67 -18.46
N SER A 221 -27.80 9.71 -17.25
CA SER A 221 -28.92 10.59 -16.89
C SER A 221 -28.76 11.14 -15.48
N GLU A 222 -29.41 12.26 -15.19
CA GLU A 222 -29.30 12.95 -13.89
C GLU A 222 -30.11 12.26 -12.80
N VAL A 223 -29.55 12.23 -11.58
CA VAL A 223 -30.33 12.01 -10.36
C VAL A 223 -30.69 13.37 -9.76
N SER A 224 -31.98 13.72 -9.82
CA SER A 224 -32.49 15.02 -9.38
C SER A 224 -32.03 15.36 -7.95
N GLY A 225 -31.54 16.59 -7.76
CA GLY A 225 -31.11 17.10 -6.45
C GLY A 225 -29.74 16.60 -5.97
N THR A 226 -28.96 15.91 -6.81
CA THR A 226 -27.63 15.38 -6.45
C THR A 226 -26.62 15.65 -7.57
N SER A 227 -25.33 15.42 -7.31
CA SER A 227 -24.29 15.40 -8.35
C SER A 227 -24.16 14.04 -9.06
N TYR A 228 -25.03 13.07 -8.78
CA TYR A 228 -24.93 11.73 -9.34
C TYR A 228 -25.45 11.65 -10.78
N ARG A 229 -24.76 10.83 -11.59
CA ARG A 229 -25.16 10.44 -12.94
C ARG A 229 -25.41 8.95 -13.00
N VAL A 230 -26.60 8.55 -13.45
CA VAL A 230 -26.94 7.14 -13.65
C VAL A 230 -26.28 6.64 -14.90
N VAL A 231 -25.50 5.56 -14.78
CA VAL A 231 -24.99 4.74 -15.89
C VAL A 231 -25.38 3.31 -15.58
N PRO A 232 -26.35 2.72 -16.30
CA PRO A 232 -26.69 1.31 -16.09
C PRO A 232 -25.58 0.40 -16.63
N PRO A 233 -25.04 -0.58 -15.87
CA PRO A 233 -23.94 -1.43 -16.31
C PRO A 233 -24.16 -2.18 -17.63
N GLU A 234 -25.41 -2.57 -17.90
CA GLU A 234 -25.83 -3.26 -19.12
C GLU A 234 -25.88 -2.34 -20.34
N SER A 235 -25.88 -1.01 -20.12
CA SER A 235 -25.88 -0.03 -21.20
C SER A 235 -24.48 0.28 -21.73
N ILE A 236 -23.42 -0.15 -21.04
CA ILE A 236 -22.03 0.12 -21.40
C ILE A 236 -21.59 -0.83 -22.51
N VAL A 237 -21.18 -0.28 -23.66
CA VAL A 237 -20.82 -1.03 -24.87
C VAL A 237 -19.37 -0.78 -25.24
N GLU A 238 -18.58 -1.84 -25.42
CA GLU A 238 -17.20 -1.70 -25.91
C GLU A 238 -17.17 -1.32 -27.40
N ILE A 239 -16.38 -0.30 -27.72
CA ILE A 239 -16.14 0.25 -29.06
C ILE A 239 -14.63 0.40 -29.34
N SER A 240 -13.80 -0.41 -28.68
CA SER A 240 -12.33 -0.37 -28.76
C SER A 240 -11.79 -0.53 -30.17
N ASP A 241 -12.54 -1.17 -31.06
CA ASP A 241 -12.24 -1.32 -32.49
C ASP A 241 -12.18 0.01 -33.25
N THR A 242 -12.80 1.07 -32.72
CA THR A 242 -12.78 2.42 -33.31
C THR A 242 -11.60 3.28 -32.83
N ALA A 243 -10.86 2.81 -31.82
CA ALA A 243 -9.91 3.65 -31.10
C ALA A 243 -8.56 3.79 -31.83
N ILE A 244 -8.13 5.03 -32.00
CA ILE A 244 -6.83 5.44 -32.51
C ILE A 244 -6.13 6.24 -31.41
N VAL A 245 -4.92 5.84 -31.07
CA VAL A 245 -4.11 6.52 -30.05
C VAL A 245 -2.91 7.20 -30.68
N THR A 246 -2.82 8.51 -30.50
CA THR A 246 -1.72 9.33 -31.03
C THR A 246 -1.00 10.06 -29.90
N PRO A 247 0.34 9.97 -29.79
CA PRO A 247 1.12 10.83 -28.91
C PRO A 247 0.89 12.30 -29.26
N MET A 248 0.95 13.19 -28.27
CA MET A 248 0.98 14.64 -28.50
C MET A 248 2.42 15.14 -28.54
N ASP A 249 2.71 16.07 -29.47
CA ASP A 249 4.06 16.59 -29.70
C ASP A 249 4.58 17.46 -28.54
N GLY A 250 5.91 17.55 -28.42
CA GLY A 250 6.60 18.54 -27.57
C GLY A 250 7.08 18.04 -26.21
N GLU A 251 6.98 16.74 -25.95
CA GLU A 251 7.37 16.16 -24.67
C GLU A 251 8.81 15.66 -24.63
N LYS A 252 9.42 15.77 -23.44
CA LYS A 252 10.79 15.29 -23.22
C LYS A 252 10.80 13.76 -23.19
N PRO A 253 11.77 13.09 -23.87
CA PRO A 253 11.88 11.63 -23.87
C PRO A 253 11.92 11.00 -22.46
N ASP A 254 12.52 11.70 -21.48
CA ASP A 254 12.68 11.22 -20.11
C ASP A 254 11.53 11.58 -19.16
N SER A 255 10.41 12.09 -19.68
CA SER A 255 9.25 12.47 -18.88
C SER A 255 8.60 11.23 -18.23
N PRO A 256 8.27 11.28 -16.91
CA PRO A 256 7.64 10.15 -16.22
C PRO A 256 6.22 9.83 -16.75
N MET A 257 5.60 10.78 -17.45
CA MET A 257 4.31 10.65 -18.11
C MET A 257 4.26 11.52 -19.37
N HIS A 258 3.44 11.15 -20.35
CA HIS A 258 3.24 11.95 -21.55
C HIS A 258 1.80 11.97 -22.04
N ARG A 259 1.41 13.05 -22.70
CA ARG A 259 0.05 13.22 -23.17
C ARG A 259 -0.21 12.47 -24.46
N ILE A 260 -1.32 11.76 -24.46
CA ILE A 260 -1.85 11.04 -25.62
C ILE A 260 -3.24 11.58 -25.93
N LEU A 261 -3.62 11.47 -27.20
CA LEU A 261 -4.98 11.67 -27.68
C LEU A 261 -5.55 10.30 -28.07
N VAL A 262 -6.64 9.90 -27.42
CA VAL A 262 -7.46 8.76 -27.80
C VAL A 262 -8.65 9.30 -28.58
N ARG A 263 -8.77 8.92 -29.85
CA ARG A 263 -9.86 9.37 -30.74
C ARG A 263 -10.45 8.21 -31.51
N GLY A 264 -11.68 8.38 -31.98
CA GLY A 264 -12.34 7.42 -32.86
C GLY A 264 -13.62 8.01 -33.44
N GLU A 265 -14.22 7.28 -34.36
CA GLU A 265 -15.48 7.67 -35.02
C GLU A 265 -16.28 6.43 -35.44
N GLY A 266 -17.55 6.62 -35.83
CA GLY A 266 -18.44 5.54 -36.24
C GLY A 266 -19.26 4.95 -35.09
N ARG A 267 -19.73 3.71 -35.25
CA ARG A 267 -20.73 3.08 -34.37
C ARG A 267 -22.00 3.95 -34.20
N THR A 268 -22.48 4.50 -35.30
CA THR A 268 -23.68 5.37 -35.34
C THR A 268 -24.96 4.64 -34.92
N ASP A 269 -24.92 3.30 -34.84
CA ASP A 269 -25.93 2.46 -34.19
C ASP A 269 -26.13 2.81 -32.70
N LEU A 270 -25.14 3.41 -32.05
CA LEU A 270 -25.16 3.82 -30.64
C LEU A 270 -25.48 5.32 -30.47
N ALA A 271 -26.48 5.85 -31.17
CA ALA A 271 -26.80 7.29 -31.14
C ALA A 271 -27.15 7.83 -29.73
N SER A 272 -27.70 6.99 -28.84
CA SER A 272 -27.99 7.38 -27.46
C SER A 272 -26.75 7.45 -26.55
N HIS A 273 -25.62 6.86 -26.96
CA HIS A 273 -24.41 6.74 -26.16
C HIS A 273 -23.47 7.91 -26.45
N ASN A 274 -23.76 9.03 -25.79
CA ASN A 274 -23.09 10.31 -26.00
C ASN A 274 -21.88 10.52 -25.06
N ARG A 275 -21.42 9.48 -24.39
CA ARG A 275 -20.20 9.48 -23.56
C ARG A 275 -19.32 8.29 -23.91
N ILE A 276 -18.03 8.44 -23.65
CA ILE A 276 -17.07 7.33 -23.62
C ILE A 276 -16.28 7.32 -22.33
N LEU A 277 -15.79 6.12 -21.98
CA LEU A 277 -14.70 5.89 -21.05
C LEU A 277 -13.54 5.29 -21.83
N ALA A 278 -12.42 6.01 -21.90
CA ALA A 278 -11.16 5.47 -22.37
C ALA A 278 -10.41 4.83 -21.19
N VAL A 279 -9.98 3.59 -21.33
CA VAL A 279 -9.23 2.84 -20.33
C VAL A 279 -7.90 2.40 -20.92
N GLN A 280 -6.80 3.01 -20.49
CA GLN A 280 -5.45 2.61 -20.84
C GLN A 280 -4.99 1.51 -19.88
N GLU A 281 -4.63 0.36 -20.43
CA GLU A 281 -4.07 -0.77 -19.68
C GLU A 281 -2.53 -0.69 -19.66
N TYR A 282 -1.96 -1.02 -18.52
CA TYR A 282 -0.52 -1.11 -18.33
C TYR A 282 -0.12 -2.47 -17.80
N ARG A 283 0.99 -3.00 -18.32
CA ARG A 283 1.75 -4.06 -17.68
C ARG A 283 2.77 -3.44 -16.73
N THR A 284 2.87 -3.97 -15.53
CA THR A 284 3.76 -3.48 -14.47
C THR A 284 4.74 -4.56 -14.04
N PRO A 285 5.86 -4.23 -13.38
CA PRO A 285 6.81 -5.23 -12.91
C PRO A 285 6.30 -6.04 -11.72
N GLU A 286 5.20 -5.64 -11.09
CA GLU A 286 4.55 -6.32 -9.98
C GLU A 286 4.04 -7.72 -10.38
N MET A 287 3.84 -8.60 -9.40
CA MET A 287 3.16 -9.88 -9.59
C MET A 287 1.66 -9.67 -9.89
N ASP A 288 1.00 -10.70 -10.45
CA ASP A 288 -0.46 -10.83 -10.31
C ASP A 288 -0.76 -11.40 -8.92
N TYR A 289 -0.98 -10.54 -7.92
CA TYR A 289 -1.17 -10.96 -6.52
C TYR A 289 -2.45 -11.79 -6.30
N PHE A 290 -3.37 -11.79 -7.27
CA PHE A 290 -4.64 -12.53 -7.20
C PHE A 290 -4.60 -13.82 -8.02
N SER A 291 -3.47 -14.11 -8.67
CA SER A 291 -3.26 -15.36 -9.38
C SER A 291 -3.23 -16.54 -8.41
N PRO A 292 -3.86 -17.68 -8.75
CA PRO A 292 -3.71 -18.91 -7.96
C PRO A 292 -2.24 -19.38 -7.86
N ASP A 293 -1.38 -18.90 -8.77
CA ASP A 293 0.05 -19.23 -8.78
C ASP A 293 0.90 -18.29 -7.90
N ALA A 294 0.35 -17.20 -7.37
CA ALA A 294 1.09 -16.20 -6.59
C ALA A 294 1.69 -16.80 -5.30
N LEU A 295 0.86 -17.41 -4.45
CA LEU A 295 1.33 -18.05 -3.22
C LEU A 295 2.26 -19.25 -3.50
N PRO A 296 1.93 -20.19 -4.42
CA PRO A 296 2.87 -21.24 -4.82
C PRO A 296 4.23 -20.72 -5.29
N TYR A 297 4.25 -19.60 -6.02
CA TYR A 297 5.49 -18.95 -6.44
C TYR A 297 6.30 -18.44 -5.24
N MET A 298 5.67 -17.69 -4.32
CA MET A 298 6.34 -17.16 -3.12
C MET A 298 6.89 -18.28 -2.23
N LYS A 299 6.16 -19.40 -2.10
CA LYS A 299 6.65 -20.59 -1.37
C LYS A 299 7.91 -21.17 -2.01
N ARG A 300 7.90 -21.39 -3.33
CA ARG A 300 9.10 -21.85 -4.06
C ARG A 300 10.25 -20.86 -3.95
N LEU A 301 9.97 -19.56 -3.93
CA LEU A 301 11.00 -18.55 -3.70
C LEU A 301 11.64 -18.72 -2.32
N LEU A 302 10.83 -18.85 -1.27
CA LEU A 302 11.30 -19.10 0.08
C LEU A 302 12.10 -20.41 0.19
N ASP A 303 11.68 -21.48 -0.49
CA ASP A 303 12.43 -22.73 -0.58
C ASP A 303 13.82 -22.53 -1.19
N LYS A 304 13.95 -21.67 -2.22
CA LYS A 304 15.26 -21.35 -2.82
C LYS A 304 16.20 -20.66 -1.82
N TYR A 305 15.70 -19.71 -1.04
CA TYR A 305 16.50 -19.05 0.01
C TYR A 305 16.95 -20.05 1.08
N ALA A 306 16.04 -20.92 1.54
CA ALA A 306 16.36 -21.97 2.50
C ALA A 306 17.40 -22.96 1.94
N ALA A 307 17.21 -23.43 0.71
CA ALA A 307 18.12 -24.35 0.02
C ALA A 307 19.51 -23.74 -0.22
N ALA A 308 19.59 -22.43 -0.43
CA ALA A 308 20.83 -21.69 -0.55
C ALA A 308 21.55 -21.48 0.81
N GLY A 309 20.96 -21.92 1.92
CA GLY A 309 21.53 -21.80 3.26
C GLY A 309 21.43 -20.38 3.83
N VAL A 310 20.47 -19.58 3.36
CA VAL A 310 20.22 -18.24 3.93
C VAL A 310 19.61 -18.38 5.31
N LYS A 311 20.31 -17.91 6.35
CA LYS A 311 19.80 -17.92 7.73
C LYS A 311 18.96 -16.68 7.98
N LEU A 312 17.64 -16.83 8.01
CA LEU A 312 16.71 -15.74 8.31
C LEU A 312 16.42 -15.66 9.82
N ASN A 313 16.58 -14.47 10.39
CA ASN A 313 16.10 -14.14 11.73
C ASN A 313 14.82 -13.28 11.69
N GLY A 314 14.54 -12.62 10.55
CA GLY A 314 13.37 -11.77 10.40
C GLY A 314 13.16 -11.29 8.96
N LEU A 315 12.16 -10.44 8.80
CA LEU A 315 11.80 -9.74 7.56
C LEU A 315 11.81 -8.23 7.80
N TYR A 316 12.26 -7.49 6.80
CA TYR A 316 12.15 -6.03 6.75
C TYR A 316 11.04 -5.67 5.76
N ALA A 317 10.08 -4.84 6.17
CA ALA A 317 8.84 -4.63 5.43
C ALA A 317 8.38 -3.17 5.54
N ASP A 318 9.17 -2.30 4.92
CA ASP A 318 8.97 -0.85 4.94
C ASP A 318 8.16 -0.39 3.73
N GLU A 319 7.12 0.40 4.00
CA GLU A 319 6.15 0.90 3.04
C GLU A 319 5.49 -0.25 2.24
N MET A 320 4.79 -1.15 2.93
CA MET A 320 4.14 -2.34 2.34
C MET A 320 2.86 -2.00 1.55
N HIS A 321 2.97 -1.91 0.22
CA HIS A 321 1.84 -1.65 -0.69
C HIS A 321 2.20 -1.96 -2.16
N ILE A 322 1.25 -1.75 -3.06
CA ILE A 322 1.39 -1.91 -4.53
C ILE A 322 1.01 -0.60 -5.23
N GLN A 323 1.27 -0.47 -6.53
CA GLN A 323 0.85 0.69 -7.33
C GLN A 323 1.28 2.00 -6.68
N GLN A 324 2.59 2.19 -6.50
CA GLN A 324 3.13 3.27 -5.70
C GLN A 324 4.11 4.20 -6.42
N ASP A 325 4.01 5.50 -6.10
CA ASP A 325 4.92 6.54 -6.54
C ASP A 325 5.06 7.69 -5.51
N TRP A 326 6.26 8.26 -5.32
CA TRP A 326 6.52 9.37 -4.39
C TRP A 326 6.06 10.75 -4.91
N ASN A 327 5.73 10.90 -6.19
CA ASN A 327 5.15 12.10 -6.77
C ASN A 327 3.63 12.11 -6.54
N TYR A 328 3.22 12.25 -5.28
CA TYR A 328 1.82 12.16 -4.82
C TYR A 328 0.84 13.08 -5.57
N PHE A 329 1.29 14.28 -5.95
CA PHE A 329 0.50 15.27 -6.69
C PHE A 329 0.68 15.17 -8.21
N GLY A 330 1.54 14.28 -8.68
CA GLY A 330 1.70 13.91 -10.08
C GLY A 330 0.96 12.61 -10.41
N HIS A 331 1.07 12.14 -11.66
CA HIS A 331 0.39 10.93 -12.13
C HIS A 331 -1.15 10.96 -12.11
N HIS A 332 -1.73 12.14 -11.88
CA HIS A 332 -3.17 12.35 -11.96
C HIS A 332 -3.62 12.57 -13.41
N ASP A 333 -4.86 12.21 -13.70
CA ASP A 333 -5.55 12.55 -14.94
C ASP A 333 -6.74 13.45 -14.61
N ASN A 334 -6.83 14.60 -15.25
CA ASN A 334 -7.85 15.62 -14.96
C ASN A 334 -8.01 16.00 -13.46
N GLY A 335 -6.91 15.98 -12.69
CA GLY A 335 -6.93 16.28 -11.25
C GLY A 335 -7.41 15.13 -10.36
N GLU A 336 -7.54 13.92 -10.91
CA GLU A 336 -7.95 12.71 -10.22
C GLU A 336 -6.84 11.63 -10.27
N PHE A 337 -6.66 10.87 -9.19
CA PHE A 337 -5.90 9.62 -9.25
C PHE A 337 -6.72 8.50 -9.90
N ALA A 338 -6.66 8.49 -11.22
CA ALA A 338 -7.48 7.62 -12.06
C ALA A 338 -6.83 6.26 -12.37
N MET A 339 -6.07 5.68 -11.44
CA MET A 339 -5.31 4.42 -11.61
C MET A 339 -5.83 3.31 -10.69
N ARG A 340 -6.06 2.09 -11.21
CA ARG A 340 -6.52 0.94 -10.41
C ARG A 340 -5.80 -0.35 -10.79
N TYR A 341 -5.36 -1.12 -9.80
CA TYR A 341 -4.82 -2.46 -10.01
C TYR A 341 -5.96 -3.42 -10.32
N VAL A 342 -5.98 -3.98 -11.54
CA VAL A 342 -7.04 -4.88 -12.02
C VAL A 342 -6.45 -5.91 -12.98
N THR A 343 -6.07 -7.06 -12.46
CA THR A 343 -5.66 -8.22 -13.27
C THR A 343 -6.87 -9.07 -13.67
N PRO A 344 -6.74 -9.97 -14.67
CA PRO A 344 -7.76 -10.96 -14.97
C PRO A 344 -8.08 -11.84 -13.76
N SER A 345 -7.08 -12.16 -12.93
CA SER A 345 -7.27 -12.97 -11.72
C SER A 345 -8.07 -12.22 -10.66
N LEU A 346 -7.79 -10.93 -10.43
CA LEU A 346 -8.60 -10.08 -9.54
C LEU A 346 -10.04 -10.00 -10.04
N SER A 347 -10.24 -9.76 -11.35
CA SER A 347 -11.58 -9.64 -11.94
C SER A 347 -12.38 -10.94 -11.80
N ARG A 348 -11.74 -12.10 -12.04
CA ARG A 348 -12.34 -13.42 -11.82
C ARG A 348 -12.75 -13.61 -10.36
N LEU A 349 -11.84 -13.35 -9.42
CA LEU A 349 -12.11 -13.52 -7.99
C LEU A 349 -13.24 -12.58 -7.52
N TYR A 350 -13.25 -11.33 -8.00
CA TYR A 350 -14.31 -10.38 -7.70
C TYR A 350 -15.66 -10.87 -8.23
N ALA A 351 -15.69 -11.37 -9.46
CA ALA A 351 -16.92 -11.89 -10.08
C ALA A 351 -17.45 -13.15 -9.37
N GLU A 352 -16.57 -14.08 -8.98
CA GLU A 352 -16.91 -15.27 -8.20
C GLU A 352 -17.55 -14.92 -6.85
N ARG A 353 -17.07 -13.86 -6.18
CA ARG A 353 -17.57 -13.44 -4.87
C ARG A 353 -18.84 -12.59 -4.94
N TYR A 354 -18.97 -11.76 -5.97
CA TYR A 354 -19.96 -10.67 -5.95
C TYR A 354 -20.91 -10.63 -7.14
N GLY A 355 -20.69 -11.43 -8.19
CA GLY A 355 -21.57 -11.52 -9.34
C GLY A 355 -20.82 -11.69 -10.67
N ALA A 356 -21.27 -12.63 -11.52
CA ALA A 356 -20.62 -12.93 -12.80
C ALA A 356 -20.59 -11.73 -13.77
N GLU A 357 -21.49 -10.76 -13.60
CA GLU A 357 -21.55 -9.51 -14.34
C GLU A 357 -20.29 -8.63 -14.19
N TYR A 358 -19.48 -8.86 -13.14
CA TYR A 358 -18.24 -8.13 -12.85
C TYR A 358 -16.99 -8.79 -13.44
N SER A 359 -17.15 -9.81 -14.29
CA SER A 359 -16.02 -10.52 -14.94
C SER A 359 -15.10 -9.64 -15.78
N ASP A 360 -15.58 -8.48 -16.24
CA ASP A 360 -14.79 -7.46 -16.91
C ASP A 360 -14.88 -6.13 -16.16
N LEU A 361 -13.96 -5.92 -15.21
CA LEU A 361 -13.94 -4.72 -14.37
C LEU A 361 -13.56 -3.44 -15.14
N ALA A 362 -12.96 -3.52 -16.33
CA ALA A 362 -12.50 -2.34 -17.05
C ALA A 362 -13.65 -1.39 -17.41
N LYS A 363 -14.80 -1.90 -17.84
CA LYS A 363 -15.98 -1.07 -18.12
C LYS A 363 -16.58 -0.43 -16.87
N TYR A 364 -16.36 -1.04 -15.69
CA TYR A 364 -16.83 -0.51 -14.41
C TYR A 364 -15.93 0.59 -13.84
N MET A 365 -14.79 0.91 -14.48
CA MET A 365 -13.96 2.04 -14.08
C MET A 365 -14.71 3.38 -14.16
N VAL A 366 -15.81 3.47 -14.92
CA VAL A 366 -16.71 4.65 -14.92
C VAL A 366 -17.23 4.98 -13.52
N TYR A 367 -17.45 3.99 -12.65
CA TYR A 367 -17.97 4.22 -11.29
C TYR A 367 -16.90 4.68 -10.30
N PHE A 368 -15.63 4.72 -10.73
CA PHE A 368 -14.54 5.31 -9.96
C PHE A 368 -14.23 6.74 -10.42
N ALA A 369 -14.63 7.15 -11.63
CA ALA A 369 -14.40 8.48 -12.16
C ALA A 369 -15.09 9.57 -11.33
N TYR A 370 -14.38 10.68 -11.12
CA TYR A 370 -14.86 11.81 -10.34
C TYR A 370 -14.56 13.15 -11.01
N GLY A 371 -15.59 13.96 -11.25
CA GLY A 371 -15.43 15.35 -11.71
C GLY A 371 -14.79 15.50 -13.10
N GLN A 372 -14.94 14.50 -13.96
CA GLN A 372 -14.37 14.48 -15.31
C GLN A 372 -15.33 15.04 -16.38
N GLU A 373 -16.01 16.17 -16.09
CA GLU A 373 -17.14 16.72 -16.89
C GLU A 373 -16.74 17.90 -17.80
N ASP A 374 -15.56 17.83 -18.42
CA ASP A 374 -14.93 18.93 -19.17
C ASP A 374 -15.63 19.33 -20.48
N TRP A 375 -16.63 18.58 -20.96
CA TRP A 375 -17.50 19.01 -22.07
C TRP A 375 -18.64 19.93 -21.64
N ALA A 376 -18.94 20.03 -20.34
CA ALA A 376 -20.05 20.85 -19.89
C ALA A 376 -19.75 22.32 -20.20
N SER A 377 -20.70 23.00 -20.85
CA SER A 377 -20.56 24.39 -21.28
C SER A 377 -20.95 25.41 -20.21
N ASN A 378 -21.08 24.98 -18.96
CA ASN A 378 -21.51 25.79 -17.84
C ASN A 378 -20.68 25.47 -16.58
N VAL A 379 -21.07 26.04 -15.44
CA VAL A 379 -20.32 25.91 -14.17
C VAL A 379 -20.26 24.47 -13.64
N THR A 380 -21.15 23.57 -14.07
CA THR A 380 -21.15 22.17 -13.62
C THR A 380 -19.97 21.37 -14.15
N ALA A 381 -19.18 21.93 -15.10
CA ALA A 381 -17.92 21.34 -15.54
C ALA A 381 -16.89 21.15 -14.40
N LYS A 382 -17.11 21.81 -13.25
CA LYS A 382 -16.28 21.74 -12.06
C LYS A 382 -16.93 20.98 -10.91
N ASP A 383 -18.14 20.45 -11.11
CA ASP A 383 -18.85 19.73 -10.07
C ASP A 383 -18.20 18.36 -9.82
N GLY A 384 -18.22 17.93 -8.56
CA GLY A 384 -17.82 16.59 -8.14
C GLY A 384 -18.84 15.53 -8.56
N VAL A 385 -18.97 15.30 -9.85
CA VAL A 385 -19.88 14.30 -10.42
C VAL A 385 -19.36 12.89 -10.15
N MET A 386 -20.24 12.01 -9.69
CA MET A 386 -20.01 10.58 -9.51
C MET A 386 -21.04 9.77 -10.30
N HIS A 387 -20.64 8.60 -10.78
CA HIS A 387 -21.51 7.70 -11.53
C HIS A 387 -22.10 6.61 -10.65
N VAL A 388 -23.38 6.29 -10.84
CA VAL A 388 -24.13 5.29 -10.06
C VAL A 388 -24.91 4.34 -10.98
N PHE A 389 -25.20 3.13 -10.50
CA PHE A 389 -25.89 2.10 -11.28
C PHE A 389 -27.33 2.48 -11.67
N GLY A 390 -27.98 3.30 -10.86
CA GLY A 390 -29.40 3.65 -10.97
C GLY A 390 -29.74 4.82 -10.05
N SER A 391 -30.94 5.37 -10.21
CA SER A 391 -31.40 6.55 -9.46
C SER A 391 -32.03 6.21 -8.10
N SER A 392 -32.30 4.92 -7.82
CA SER A 392 -32.86 4.52 -6.53
C SER A 392 -31.80 4.58 -5.42
N PRO A 393 -32.19 4.84 -4.15
CA PRO A 393 -31.28 4.73 -3.02
C PRO A 393 -30.60 3.36 -2.93
N GLU A 394 -31.29 2.28 -3.30
CA GLU A 394 -30.73 0.94 -3.41
C GLU A 394 -29.59 0.89 -4.42
N ASP A 395 -29.76 1.45 -5.62
CA ASP A 395 -28.72 1.44 -6.66
C ASP A 395 -27.49 2.24 -6.30
N ILE A 396 -27.69 3.42 -5.70
CA ILE A 396 -26.60 4.27 -5.21
C ILE A 396 -25.79 3.51 -4.15
N ARG A 397 -26.47 2.85 -3.20
CA ARG A 397 -25.81 2.00 -2.20
C ARG A 397 -25.10 0.80 -2.84
N ARG A 398 -25.68 0.18 -3.88
CA ARG A 398 -25.03 -0.92 -4.61
C ARG A 398 -23.74 -0.45 -5.29
N THR A 399 -23.71 0.76 -5.83
CA THR A 399 -22.48 1.34 -6.41
C THR A 399 -21.42 1.62 -5.34
N ALA A 400 -21.80 2.21 -4.21
CA ALA A 400 -20.88 2.42 -3.09
C ALA A 400 -20.31 1.08 -2.58
N LEU A 401 -21.16 0.06 -2.44
CA LEU A 401 -20.77 -1.28 -2.03
C LEU A 401 -19.84 -1.96 -3.06
N PHE A 402 -20.07 -1.76 -4.36
CA PHE A 402 -19.16 -2.24 -5.41
C PHE A 402 -17.75 -1.65 -5.25
N ARG A 403 -17.64 -0.32 -5.06
CA ARG A 403 -16.35 0.34 -4.81
C ARG A 403 -15.68 -0.15 -3.53
N ALA A 404 -16.44 -0.21 -2.43
CA ALA A 404 -15.91 -0.65 -1.13
C ALA A 404 -15.40 -2.09 -1.18
N ARG A 405 -16.12 -2.99 -1.87
CA ARG A 405 -15.70 -4.38 -2.08
C ARG A 405 -14.42 -4.47 -2.91
N TYR A 406 -14.22 -3.60 -3.91
CA TYR A 406 -12.98 -3.57 -4.68
C TYR A 406 -11.79 -3.23 -3.78
N TYR A 407 -11.88 -2.12 -3.02
CA TYR A 407 -10.78 -1.71 -2.14
C TYR A 407 -10.49 -2.72 -1.04
N ARG A 408 -11.53 -3.32 -0.46
CA ARG A 408 -11.38 -4.39 0.52
C ARG A 408 -10.75 -5.65 -0.08
N LEU A 409 -11.21 -6.10 -1.25
CA LEU A 409 -10.62 -7.25 -1.92
C LEU A 409 -9.14 -7.00 -2.24
N LEU A 410 -8.81 -5.78 -2.69
CA LEU A 410 -7.44 -5.37 -2.98
C LEU A 410 -6.56 -5.44 -1.72
N GLN A 411 -6.99 -4.76 -0.65
CA GLN A 411 -6.29 -4.69 0.63
C GLN A 411 -6.11 -6.06 1.29
N ASP A 412 -7.22 -6.76 1.53
CA ASP A 412 -7.23 -8.04 2.23
C ASP A 412 -6.48 -9.10 1.41
N GLY A 413 -6.72 -9.15 0.09
CA GLY A 413 -6.12 -10.16 -0.79
C GLY A 413 -4.59 -10.04 -0.88
N VAL A 414 -4.06 -8.82 -0.99
CA VAL A 414 -2.61 -8.61 -0.95
C VAL A 414 -2.08 -8.95 0.44
N THR A 415 -2.69 -8.45 1.51
CA THR A 415 -2.17 -8.70 2.87
C THR A 415 -2.17 -10.19 3.23
N ASP A 416 -3.27 -10.90 2.96
CA ASP A 416 -3.42 -12.33 3.26
C ASP A 416 -2.38 -13.17 2.51
N LEU A 417 -2.10 -12.84 1.24
CA LEU A 417 -1.05 -13.51 0.46
C LEU A 417 0.32 -13.43 1.17
N PHE A 418 0.69 -12.25 1.66
CA PHE A 418 1.97 -12.03 2.34
C PHE A 418 1.99 -12.65 3.75
N VAL A 419 0.86 -12.65 4.48
CA VAL A 419 0.71 -13.36 5.74
C VAL A 419 0.93 -14.86 5.56
N ASP A 420 0.32 -15.46 4.54
CA ASP A 420 0.47 -16.89 4.26
C ASP A 420 1.89 -17.24 3.80
N ALA A 421 2.53 -16.38 3.00
CA ALA A 421 3.92 -16.53 2.63
C ALA A 421 4.86 -16.44 3.87
N LYS A 422 4.61 -15.49 4.77
CA LYS A 422 5.36 -15.36 6.03
C LYS A 422 5.20 -16.61 6.89
N ARG A 423 3.99 -17.11 7.09
CA ARG A 423 3.74 -18.35 7.86
C ARG A 423 4.49 -19.54 7.27
N TYR A 424 4.60 -19.61 5.94
CA TYR A 424 5.41 -20.63 5.29
C TYR A 424 6.91 -20.45 5.57
N ALA A 425 7.41 -19.21 5.50
CA ALA A 425 8.79 -18.90 5.86
C ALA A 425 9.12 -19.26 7.32
N GLU A 426 8.19 -19.02 8.25
CA GLU A 426 8.32 -19.40 9.66
C GLU A 426 8.45 -20.93 9.81
N LYS A 427 7.62 -21.70 9.09
CA LYS A 427 7.70 -23.18 9.06
C LYS A 427 9.05 -23.68 8.54
N LEU A 428 9.58 -23.04 7.50
CA LEU A 428 10.92 -23.37 6.98
C LEU A 428 12.02 -23.03 7.99
N ALA A 429 11.90 -21.92 8.71
CA ALA A 429 12.85 -21.50 9.74
C ALA A 429 12.74 -22.31 11.04
N GLY A 430 11.57 -22.92 11.32
CA GLY A 430 11.27 -23.60 12.57
C GLY A 430 11.04 -22.65 13.75
N HIS A 431 10.81 -21.37 13.47
CA HIS A 431 10.50 -20.33 14.45
C HIS A 431 9.77 -19.15 13.78
N ARG A 432 9.13 -18.32 14.61
CA ARG A 432 8.50 -17.07 14.14
C ARG A 432 9.55 -16.13 13.57
N LEU A 433 9.17 -15.41 12.53
CA LEU A 433 9.97 -14.37 11.89
C LEU A 433 9.34 -13.04 12.25
N GLU A 434 10.06 -12.20 12.98
CA GLU A 434 9.63 -10.82 13.17
C GLU A 434 9.63 -10.13 11.80
N SER A 435 8.54 -9.44 11.46
CA SER A 435 8.47 -8.59 10.26
C SER A 435 8.37 -7.13 10.70
N ARG A 436 9.44 -6.37 10.53
CA ARG A 436 9.58 -5.02 11.10
C ARG A 436 9.32 -3.95 10.04
N ALA A 437 9.33 -2.68 10.47
CA ALA A 437 8.87 -1.51 9.72
C ALA A 437 7.32 -1.42 9.65
N HIS A 438 6.76 -0.70 8.66
CA HIS A 438 5.38 -0.24 8.66
C HIS A 438 4.74 -0.32 7.26
N ALA A 439 3.41 -0.37 7.23
CA ALA A 439 2.64 -0.25 5.99
C ALA A 439 2.26 1.19 5.65
N THR A 440 2.28 2.09 6.65
CA THR A 440 1.97 3.51 6.46
C THR A 440 3.00 4.13 5.52
N TRP A 441 2.55 5.01 4.61
CA TRP A 441 3.37 5.44 3.46
C TRP A 441 3.12 6.88 2.95
N ALA A 442 2.16 7.61 3.49
CA ALA A 442 2.09 9.06 3.28
C ALA A 442 0.98 9.62 4.15
N GLU A 443 1.37 10.41 5.12
CA GLU A 443 0.51 10.82 6.22
C GLU A 443 -0.62 11.71 5.70
N SER A 444 -1.84 11.19 5.55
CA SER A 444 -3.00 12.06 5.46
C SER A 444 -3.33 12.50 6.89
N PRO A 445 -3.53 13.81 7.19
CA PRO A 445 -3.74 14.92 6.25
C PRO A 445 -2.49 15.72 5.83
N THR A 446 -1.28 15.35 6.25
CA THR A 446 -0.04 16.09 5.97
C THR A 446 0.32 16.17 4.47
N ILE A 447 0.06 15.09 3.73
CA ILE A 447 0.33 14.95 2.29
C ILE A 447 -0.92 15.27 1.45
N ASP A 448 -1.99 15.79 2.07
CA ASP A 448 -3.21 16.22 1.39
C ASP A 448 -3.09 17.66 0.85
N ARG A 449 -4.08 18.10 0.07
CA ARG A 449 -4.08 19.40 -0.61
C ARG A 449 -5.25 20.28 -0.17
N TRP A 450 -4.93 21.53 0.17
CA TRP A 450 -5.89 22.63 0.36
C TRP A 450 -5.56 23.81 -0.56
N ARG A 451 -6.58 24.60 -0.91
CA ARG A 451 -6.42 25.87 -1.61
C ARG A 451 -6.28 27.00 -0.59
N THR A 452 -5.06 27.41 -0.30
CA THR A 452 -4.76 28.39 0.78
C THR A 452 -4.30 29.76 0.26
N GLY A 453 -4.25 29.96 -1.05
CA GLY A 453 -3.79 31.22 -1.64
C GLY A 453 -2.32 31.50 -1.28
N SER A 454 -2.05 32.65 -0.68
CA SER A 454 -0.72 33.04 -0.21
C SER A 454 -0.35 32.49 1.18
N ASP A 455 -1.32 31.93 1.90
CA ASP A 455 -1.06 31.37 3.24
C ASP A 455 -0.32 30.03 3.15
N ARG A 456 0.51 29.77 4.16
CA ARG A 456 1.25 28.49 4.27
C ARG A 456 0.27 27.33 4.44
N MET A 457 0.22 26.44 3.44
CA MET A 457 -0.70 25.29 3.38
C MET A 457 -0.77 24.50 4.69
N TYR A 458 0.37 24.25 5.31
CA TYR A 458 0.47 23.43 6.52
C TYR A 458 -0.30 23.98 7.73
N ARG A 459 -0.63 25.28 7.76
CA ARG A 459 -1.51 25.85 8.80
C ARG A 459 -2.96 25.34 8.69
N HIS A 460 -3.34 24.84 7.52
CA HIS A 460 -4.70 24.38 7.22
C HIS A 460 -4.84 22.86 7.25
N ALA A 461 -3.72 22.12 7.25
CA ALA A 461 -3.73 20.66 7.13
C ALA A 461 -4.19 19.93 8.42
N TYR A 462 -4.80 20.61 9.40
CA TYR A 462 -5.23 20.04 10.69
C TYR A 462 -6.67 19.54 10.67
N GLU A 463 -7.49 20.13 9.81
CA GLU A 463 -8.92 19.84 9.71
C GLU A 463 -9.35 19.90 8.25
N TYR A 464 -10.26 19.00 7.87
CA TYR A 464 -10.89 19.05 6.55
C TYR A 464 -11.90 20.22 6.51
N THR A 465 -11.45 21.33 5.94
CA THR A 465 -12.21 22.57 5.75
C THR A 465 -12.65 22.72 4.29
N SER A 466 -13.57 23.66 4.01
CA SER A 466 -14.21 23.79 2.68
C SER A 466 -13.26 24.15 1.53
N ASN A 467 -12.00 24.50 1.81
CA ASN A 467 -10.97 24.72 0.80
C ASN A 467 -10.08 23.49 0.54
N PHE A 468 -10.42 22.33 1.12
CA PHE A 468 -9.83 21.04 0.79
C PHE A 468 -9.99 20.73 -0.72
N VAL A 469 -8.98 20.09 -1.30
CA VAL A 469 -8.89 19.82 -2.75
C VAL A 469 -8.75 18.32 -3.01
N TRP A 470 -7.87 17.64 -2.28
CA TRP A 470 -7.51 16.25 -2.56
C TRP A 470 -6.86 15.59 -1.35
N SER A 471 -7.06 14.27 -1.18
CA SER A 471 -6.47 13.45 -0.12
C SER A 471 -5.65 12.31 -0.69
N ASN A 472 -4.48 12.08 -0.08
CA ASN A 472 -3.61 10.96 -0.41
C ASN A 472 -4.20 9.61 0.01
N THR A 473 -5.21 9.59 0.88
CA THR A 473 -5.95 8.36 1.23
C THR A 473 -6.45 7.64 -0.02
N VAL A 474 -6.82 8.37 -1.08
CA VAL A 474 -7.27 7.79 -2.35
C VAL A 474 -6.17 6.96 -3.02
N HIS A 475 -4.92 7.44 -3.00
CA HIS A 475 -3.79 6.63 -3.42
C HIS A 475 -3.65 5.41 -2.51
N GLN A 476 -3.62 5.60 -1.19
CA GLN A 476 -3.42 4.50 -0.26
C GLN A 476 -4.44 3.37 -0.42
N ALA A 477 -5.73 3.65 -0.65
CA ALA A 477 -6.68 2.57 -0.91
C ALA A 477 -6.48 1.90 -2.26
N ALA A 478 -6.13 2.66 -3.29
CA ALA A 478 -5.79 2.09 -4.59
C ALA A 478 -4.47 1.29 -4.58
N SER A 479 -3.69 1.39 -3.51
CA SER A 479 -2.38 0.76 -3.32
C SER A 479 -2.37 -0.39 -2.30
N ALA A 480 -3.52 -0.84 -1.78
CA ALA A 480 -3.59 -1.82 -0.68
C ALA A 480 -2.82 -1.38 0.59
N CYS A 481 -2.83 -0.07 0.88
CA CYS A 481 -2.09 0.54 1.99
C CYS A 481 -3.00 1.07 3.10
N TYR A 482 -4.29 1.34 2.83
CA TYR A 482 -5.12 2.14 3.75
C TYR A 482 -5.54 1.44 5.05
N ASP A 483 -5.56 0.11 5.09
CA ASP A 483 -5.90 -0.64 6.31
C ASP A 483 -4.62 -1.07 7.06
N TYR A 484 -4.11 -0.17 7.89
CA TYR A 484 -2.92 -0.42 8.71
C TYR A 484 -3.14 -1.50 9.76
N PHE A 485 -4.39 -1.70 10.21
CA PHE A 485 -4.71 -2.75 11.18
C PHE A 485 -4.58 -4.12 10.54
N LYS A 486 -5.08 -4.27 9.30
CA LYS A 486 -4.95 -5.52 8.55
C LYS A 486 -3.49 -5.88 8.30
N TRP A 487 -2.64 -4.91 7.96
CA TRP A 487 -1.20 -5.13 7.83
C TRP A 487 -0.52 -5.59 9.13
N GLY A 488 -1.12 -5.36 10.29
CA GLY A 488 -0.68 -5.91 11.58
C GLY A 488 -0.71 -7.44 11.67
N ASP A 489 -1.48 -8.13 10.82
CA ASP A 489 -1.39 -9.60 10.70
C ASP A 489 -0.02 -10.06 10.16
N PHE A 490 0.67 -9.19 9.40
CA PHE A 490 2.00 -9.46 8.85
C PHE A 490 3.11 -8.80 9.67
N LEU A 491 2.95 -7.50 9.99
CA LEU A 491 3.94 -6.66 10.66
C LEU A 491 3.96 -6.90 12.18
N THR A 492 5.11 -7.33 12.68
CA THR A 492 5.34 -7.58 14.10
C THR A 492 5.60 -6.26 14.82
N GLY A 493 4.68 -5.88 15.71
CA GLY A 493 4.68 -4.59 16.39
C GLY A 493 4.02 -3.45 15.59
N ASN A 494 3.72 -3.67 14.29
CA ASN A 494 2.90 -2.81 13.43
C ASN A 494 3.01 -1.29 13.71
N GLY A 495 4.18 -0.72 13.45
CA GLY A 495 4.37 0.71 13.67
C GLY A 495 3.77 1.56 12.57
N ASN A 496 3.90 2.87 12.73
CA ASN A 496 3.55 3.85 11.72
C ASN A 496 4.60 4.95 11.62
N ASP A 497 4.47 5.72 10.55
CA ASP A 497 5.30 6.85 10.19
C ASP A 497 4.59 8.19 10.34
N HIS A 498 3.40 8.27 10.94
CA HIS A 498 2.54 9.48 10.93
C HIS A 498 3.14 10.73 11.61
N ALA A 499 4.32 10.59 12.20
CA ALA A 499 5.06 11.67 12.83
C ALA A 499 6.30 12.09 12.02
N GLU A 500 6.48 11.57 10.80
CA GLU A 500 7.48 12.01 9.84
C GLU A 500 7.21 13.44 9.35
N CYS A 501 8.10 13.95 8.50
CA CYS A 501 8.09 15.33 8.00
C CYS A 501 8.22 16.45 9.05
N GLY A 502 8.48 16.13 10.32
CA GLY A 502 8.87 17.11 11.35
C GLY A 502 7.72 17.83 12.06
N TRP A 503 6.49 17.31 11.98
CA TRP A 503 5.29 17.92 12.60
C TRP A 503 5.19 17.60 14.10
N LEU A 504 5.91 18.40 14.89
CA LEU A 504 6.04 18.21 16.35
C LEU A 504 4.71 18.09 17.10
N ASP A 505 3.68 18.80 16.66
CA ASP A 505 2.37 18.87 17.29
C ASP A 505 1.45 17.71 16.92
N ARG A 506 1.81 16.91 15.91
CA ARG A 506 1.07 15.70 15.50
C ARG A 506 1.69 14.41 15.99
N ASN A 507 2.83 14.50 16.69
CA ASN A 507 3.40 13.38 17.44
C ASN A 507 2.35 12.67 18.30
N TYR A 508 1.40 13.41 18.89
CA TYR A 508 0.34 12.79 19.70
C TYR A 508 -0.59 11.88 18.90
N VAL A 509 -0.95 12.26 17.66
CA VAL A 509 -1.85 11.46 16.80
C VAL A 509 -1.13 10.22 16.28
N GLY A 510 0.08 10.37 15.74
CA GLY A 510 0.87 9.22 15.26
C GLY A 510 1.21 8.24 16.38
N LEU A 511 1.56 8.74 17.57
CA LEU A 511 1.84 7.90 18.74
C LEU A 511 0.56 7.25 19.30
N ALA A 512 -0.57 7.96 19.33
CA ALA A 512 -1.85 7.38 19.71
C ALA A 512 -2.26 6.25 18.75
N LEU A 513 -2.14 6.47 17.43
CA LEU A 513 -2.38 5.45 16.41
C LEU A 513 -1.45 4.25 16.59
N ALA A 514 -0.16 4.48 16.89
CA ALA A 514 0.80 3.40 17.17
C ALA A 514 0.37 2.58 18.39
N CYS A 515 -0.07 3.24 19.47
CA CYS A 515 -0.60 2.54 20.63
C CYS A 515 -1.84 1.71 20.30
N SER A 516 -2.78 2.25 19.51
CA SER A 516 -4.00 1.52 19.10
C SER A 516 -3.69 0.30 18.23
N THR A 517 -2.73 0.38 17.30
CA THR A 517 -2.28 -0.81 16.54
C THR A 517 -1.59 -1.81 17.47
N GLY A 518 -0.77 -1.31 18.41
CA GLY A 518 -0.08 -2.10 19.44
C GLY A 518 -0.99 -3.05 20.23
N ILE A 519 -2.18 -2.58 20.62
CA ILE A 519 -3.17 -3.36 21.39
C ILE A 519 -3.60 -4.63 20.62
N LEU A 520 -3.68 -4.53 19.30
CA LEU A 520 -4.20 -5.60 18.44
C LEU A 520 -3.10 -6.56 17.93
N ASN A 521 -1.83 -6.19 18.12
CA ASN A 521 -0.70 -6.95 17.62
C ASN A 521 -0.48 -8.24 18.42
N ASP A 522 -0.04 -9.30 17.73
CA ASP A 522 0.35 -10.56 18.37
C ASP A 522 1.53 -10.40 19.35
N VAL A 523 2.39 -9.41 19.10
CA VAL A 523 3.37 -8.93 20.07
C VAL A 523 2.92 -7.52 20.45
N PRO A 524 2.50 -7.28 21.71
CA PRO A 524 1.94 -5.99 22.16
C PRO A 524 3.05 -4.95 22.28
N TYR A 525 3.57 -4.56 21.13
CA TYR A 525 4.60 -3.58 20.91
C TYR A 525 4.06 -2.59 19.88
N SER A 526 4.45 -1.34 20.05
CA SER A 526 4.11 -0.27 19.12
C SER A 526 5.32 0.61 18.91
N TYR A 527 5.39 1.28 17.77
CA TYR A 527 6.35 2.36 17.57
C TYR A 527 5.79 3.38 16.57
N GLY A 528 6.12 4.65 16.79
CA GLY A 528 5.94 5.70 15.79
C GLY A 528 7.31 6.12 15.28
N ALA A 529 7.63 5.83 14.03
CA ALA A 529 8.85 6.29 13.39
C ALA A 529 8.83 7.82 13.20
N HIS A 530 10.02 8.37 13.00
CA HIS A 530 10.22 9.73 12.50
C HIS A 530 11.59 9.80 11.83
N TRP A 531 11.75 10.72 10.89
CA TRP A 531 13.06 11.09 10.38
C TRP A 531 13.06 12.58 9.97
N GLY A 532 14.26 13.12 9.72
CA GLY A 532 14.44 14.51 9.27
C GLY A 532 14.23 15.59 10.35
N MET A 533 13.93 15.22 11.60
CA MET A 533 13.85 16.17 12.70
C MET A 533 15.24 16.63 13.15
N PRO A 534 15.46 17.93 13.42
CA PRO A 534 16.66 18.38 14.12
C PRO A 534 16.83 17.67 15.47
N ASP A 535 18.07 17.40 15.91
CA ASP A 535 18.33 16.62 17.12
C ASP A 535 17.60 17.13 18.37
N ALA A 536 17.56 18.46 18.57
CA ALA A 536 16.86 19.06 19.70
C ALA A 536 15.34 18.80 19.68
N VAL A 537 14.76 18.71 18.49
CA VAL A 537 13.35 18.39 18.25
C VAL A 537 13.12 16.90 18.49
N SER A 538 13.99 16.05 17.94
CA SER A 538 13.98 14.61 18.12
C SER A 538 14.04 14.22 19.61
N HIS A 539 14.93 14.84 20.37
CA HIS A 539 15.07 14.59 21.81
C HIS A 539 13.79 14.91 22.60
N ARG A 540 13.10 16.00 22.27
CA ARG A 540 11.83 16.36 22.91
C ARG A 540 10.71 15.38 22.56
N ARG A 541 10.64 14.97 21.30
CA ARG A 541 9.70 13.93 20.87
C ARG A 541 9.93 12.62 21.62
N MET A 542 11.19 12.23 21.86
CA MET A 542 11.49 11.01 22.62
C MET A 542 10.90 11.02 24.03
N ALA A 543 10.75 12.18 24.67
CA ALA A 543 10.04 12.27 25.95
C ALA A 543 8.54 11.91 25.80
N LEU A 544 7.90 12.30 24.70
CA LEU A 544 6.52 11.89 24.37
C LEU A 544 6.46 10.39 24.06
N VAL A 545 7.38 9.87 23.25
CA VAL A 545 7.49 8.43 22.94
C VAL A 545 7.59 7.60 24.22
N ASN A 546 8.49 7.99 25.15
CA ASN A 546 8.61 7.36 26.47
C ASN A 546 7.33 7.44 27.31
N THR A 547 6.59 8.54 27.19
CA THR A 547 5.33 8.73 27.91
C THR A 547 4.22 7.83 27.38
N PHE A 548 4.17 7.62 26.06
CA PHE A 548 3.21 6.73 25.39
C PHE A 548 3.63 5.26 25.46
N GLY A 549 4.91 4.96 25.66
CA GLY A 549 5.45 3.60 25.60
C GLY A 549 5.54 3.02 24.18
N ALA A 550 5.38 3.84 23.14
CA ALA A 550 5.43 3.43 21.73
C ALA A 550 6.88 3.30 21.24
N ALA A 551 7.60 2.27 21.69
CA ALA A 551 9.05 2.07 21.55
C ALA A 551 9.85 3.09 22.37
N GLY A 552 9.47 3.22 23.65
CA GLY A 552 10.23 3.99 24.63
C GLY A 552 11.68 3.51 24.74
N SER A 553 12.54 4.43 25.16
CA SER A 553 13.93 4.13 25.49
C SER A 553 14.04 3.00 26.53
N PRO A 554 15.13 2.20 26.52
CA PRO A 554 15.22 0.97 27.31
C PRO A 554 14.91 1.15 28.81
N LEU A 555 15.38 2.25 29.41
CA LEU A 555 15.14 2.52 30.85
C LEU A 555 13.66 2.75 31.17
N TRP A 556 12.92 3.41 30.27
CA TRP A 556 11.48 3.61 30.43
C TRP A 556 10.72 2.32 30.18
N GLY A 557 11.10 1.58 29.14
CA GLY A 557 10.55 0.25 28.85
C GLY A 557 10.71 -0.72 30.03
N LEU A 558 11.85 -0.68 30.75
CA LEU A 558 12.09 -1.45 31.98
C LEU A 558 11.10 -1.13 33.11
N VAL A 559 10.74 0.14 33.29
CA VAL A 559 9.78 0.54 34.32
C VAL A 559 8.34 0.22 33.92
N GLN A 560 8.04 0.29 32.63
CA GLN A 560 6.69 0.09 32.07
C GLN A 560 6.42 -1.34 31.60
N ASP A 561 7.36 -2.28 31.81
CA ASP A 561 7.29 -3.65 31.29
C ASP A 561 7.07 -3.73 29.77
N MET A 562 7.72 -2.82 29.03
CA MET A 562 7.59 -2.63 27.58
C MET A 562 6.15 -2.37 27.09
N GLN A 563 5.24 -1.98 27.98
CA GLN A 563 3.87 -1.66 27.64
C GLN A 563 3.75 -0.26 27.04
N HIS A 564 2.91 -0.14 26.02
CA HIS A 564 2.41 1.14 25.55
C HIS A 564 1.09 1.48 26.24
N ARG A 565 0.66 2.74 26.12
CA ARG A 565 -0.65 3.17 26.65
C ARG A 565 -1.78 2.45 25.93
N ASP A 566 -2.86 2.26 26.68
CA ASP A 566 -4.16 1.91 26.13
C ASP A 566 -4.85 3.20 25.67
N VAL A 567 -5.05 3.33 24.35
CA VAL A 567 -5.60 4.54 23.72
C VAL A 567 -6.55 4.13 22.62
N ASP A 568 -7.79 4.59 22.73
CA ASP A 568 -8.79 4.50 21.65
C ASP A 568 -8.59 5.62 20.64
N VAL A 569 -8.42 5.28 19.37
CA VAL A 569 -8.35 6.24 18.26
C VAL A 569 -9.46 5.93 17.27
N LEU A 570 -10.27 6.95 16.97
CA LEU A 570 -11.15 6.95 15.80
C LEU A 570 -10.51 7.80 14.70
N MET A 571 -10.17 7.17 13.58
CA MET A 571 -9.69 7.85 12.39
C MET A 571 -10.73 7.68 11.28
N LEU A 572 -11.19 8.80 10.71
CA LEU A 572 -12.12 8.83 9.59
C LEU A 572 -11.40 9.44 8.40
N TYR A 573 -11.21 8.67 7.34
CA TYR A 573 -10.65 9.20 6.11
C TYR A 573 -11.75 9.73 5.19
N PRO A 574 -11.45 10.69 4.30
CA PRO A 574 -12.42 11.16 3.30
C PRO A 574 -13.00 10.09 2.38
N MET A 575 -12.40 8.90 2.30
CA MET A 575 -12.97 7.76 1.57
C MET A 575 -13.98 6.95 2.37
N ASP A 576 -13.98 7.08 3.69
CA ASP A 576 -14.92 6.43 4.62
C ASP A 576 -16.22 7.26 4.77
N LEU A 577 -16.21 8.49 4.23
CA LEU A 577 -17.31 9.46 4.18
C LEU A 577 -17.90 9.51 2.76
#